data_AF-A0A0B1P0P6-F1
#
_entry.id   AF-A0A0B1P0P6-F1
#
_cell.length_a   1.000
_cell.length_b   1.000
_cell.length_c   1.000
_cell.angle_alpha   90.00
_cell.angle_beta   90.00
_cell.angle_gamma   90.00
#
_symmetry.space_group_name_H-M   'P 1'
#
loop_
_entity.id
_entity.type
_entity.pdbx_description
1 polymer ?
#
loop_
_entity_poly.entity_id
_entity_poly.type
_entity_poly.pdbx_seq_one_letter_code
_entity_poly.pdbx_strand_id
1 'polypeptide(L)'
;MHTEDICMAATKCRNCGGPHRSDSRRCLARPTRSGIPTKKQLKSCRQSGEREFKAVARVKEADLKAATAEESILGVDSSQKTDSNSSET
;
A
#
# COMPACT_ATOMS: atom_id res chain seq x y z
N MET A 1 59.04 1.03 -12.63
CA MET A 1 58.37 -0.03 -11.82
C MET A 1 57.00 0.49 -11.38
N HIS A 2 56.03 0.50 -12.28
CA HIS A 2 54.63 0.63 -11.87
C HIS A 2 54.20 -0.77 -11.46
N THR A 3 53.91 -0.98 -10.18
CA THR A 3 53.45 -2.26 -9.64
C THR A 3 52.11 -2.60 -10.26
N GLU A 4 52.11 -3.54 -11.20
CA GLU A 4 50.93 -4.08 -11.89
C GLU A 4 49.95 -4.80 -10.93
N ASP A 5 50.32 -4.95 -9.65
CA ASP A 5 49.48 -5.53 -8.58
C ASP A 5 48.32 -4.65 -8.08
N ILE A 6 48.14 -3.42 -8.56
CA ILE A 6 47.03 -2.53 -8.15
C ILE A 6 46.00 -2.33 -9.28
N CYS A 7 46.07 -3.10 -10.36
CA CYS A 7 45.01 -3.11 -11.36
C CYS A 7 43.82 -3.97 -10.91
N MET A 8 43.15 -3.57 -9.82
CA MET A 8 41.73 -3.91 -9.68
C MET A 8 41.00 -3.09 -10.73
N ALA A 9 40.78 -3.66 -11.92
CA ALA A 9 39.87 -3.08 -12.90
C ALA A 9 38.62 -2.64 -12.14
N ALA A 10 38.33 -1.34 -12.12
CA ALA A 10 37.21 -0.80 -11.35
C ALA A 10 35.98 -1.57 -11.81
N THR A 11 35.52 -2.52 -11.00
CA THR A 11 34.40 -3.36 -11.39
C THR A 11 33.26 -2.40 -11.56
N LYS A 12 32.80 -2.15 -12.79
CA LYS A 12 31.65 -1.27 -13.01
C LYS A 12 30.52 -1.82 -12.16
N CYS A 13 30.01 -1.00 -11.26
CA CYS A 13 28.90 -1.38 -10.41
C CYS A 13 27.75 -1.84 -11.30
N ARG A 14 27.26 -3.07 -11.13
CA ARG A 14 26.13 -3.57 -11.94
C ARG A 14 24.84 -2.78 -11.71
N ASN A 15 24.73 -2.09 -10.57
CA ASN A 15 23.52 -1.38 -10.18
C ASN A 15 23.52 0.09 -10.61
N CYS A 16 24.69 0.73 -10.75
CA CYS A 16 24.78 2.16 -11.08
C CYS A 16 25.87 2.53 -12.10
N GLY A 17 26.66 1.57 -12.59
CA GLY A 17 27.73 1.80 -13.57
C GLY A 17 28.99 2.50 -13.02
N GLY A 18 28.98 2.96 -11.77
CA GLY A 18 30.10 3.71 -11.18
C GLY A 18 31.38 2.87 -10.94
N PRO A 19 32.53 3.53 -10.71
CA PRO A 19 33.83 2.88 -10.54
C PRO A 19 34.00 2.31 -9.12
N HIS A 20 33.13 1.39 -8.74
CA HIS A 20 33.13 0.72 -7.43
C HIS A 20 32.29 -0.57 -7.48
N ARG A 21 32.49 -1.47 -6.52
CA ARG A 21 31.69 -2.71 -6.40
C ARG A 21 30.24 -2.43 -5.97
N SER A 22 29.28 -3.25 -6.41
CA SER A 22 27.85 -3.07 -6.08
C SER A 22 27.52 -3.15 -4.58
N ASP A 23 28.35 -3.83 -3.79
CA ASP A 23 28.22 -3.94 -2.33
C ASP A 23 28.88 -2.77 -1.58
N SER A 24 29.58 -1.88 -2.28
CA SER A 24 30.22 -0.70 -1.68
C SER A 24 29.20 0.29 -1.12
N ARG A 25 29.48 0.84 0.07
CA ARG A 25 28.69 1.95 0.66
C ARG A 25 28.64 3.19 -0.24
N ARG A 26 29.56 3.31 -1.21
CA ARG A 26 29.57 4.38 -2.21
C ARG A 26 28.46 4.23 -3.27
N CYS A 27 27.87 3.05 -3.42
CA CYS A 27 26.77 2.83 -4.36
C CYS A 27 25.43 3.23 -3.72
N LEU A 28 24.78 4.25 -4.26
CA LEU A 28 23.41 4.63 -3.84
C LEU A 28 22.36 3.59 -4.23
N ALA A 29 22.61 2.83 -5.30
CA ALA A 29 21.80 1.70 -5.73
C ALA A 29 22.16 0.39 -5.02
N ARG A 30 22.95 0.45 -3.93
CA ARG A 30 23.27 -0.73 -3.11
C ARG A 30 22.01 -1.21 -2.40
N PRO A 31 21.73 -2.52 -2.39
CA PRO A 31 20.69 -3.07 -1.54
C PRO A 31 20.91 -2.68 -0.08
N THR A 32 19.87 -2.14 0.56
CA THR A 32 19.90 -1.74 1.97
C THR A 32 19.95 -2.93 2.91
N ARG A 33 19.52 -4.11 2.44
CA ARG A 33 19.62 -5.39 3.16
C ARG A 33 20.51 -6.36 2.41
N SER A 34 21.41 -7.00 3.15
CA SER A 34 22.18 -8.13 2.68
C SER A 34 21.32 -9.40 2.74
N GLY A 35 21.13 -10.06 1.60
CA GLY A 35 20.49 -11.37 1.50
C GLY A 35 18.96 -11.38 1.35
N ILE A 36 18.42 -12.58 1.18
CA ILE A 36 16.98 -12.82 1.05
C ILE A 36 16.32 -12.58 2.41
N PRO A 37 15.20 -11.81 2.49
CA PRO A 37 14.48 -11.61 3.74
C PRO A 37 14.08 -12.93 4.40
N THR A 38 14.24 -13.03 5.71
CA THR A 38 13.85 -14.24 6.44
C THR A 38 12.32 -14.38 6.50
N LYS A 39 11.82 -15.61 6.66
CA LYS A 39 10.37 -15.89 6.80
C LYS A 39 9.73 -15.05 7.90
N LYS A 40 10.43 -14.83 9.02
CA LYS A 40 9.98 -13.98 10.14
C LYS A 40 9.83 -12.51 9.72
N GLN A 41 10.81 -11.97 8.99
CA GLN A 41 10.76 -10.59 8.49
C GLN A 41 9.61 -10.40 7.49
N LEU A 42 9.41 -11.37 6.58
CA LEU A 42 8.30 -11.34 5.62
C LEU A 42 6.93 -11.40 6.33
N LYS A 43 6.81 -12.19 7.41
CA LYS A 43 5.59 -12.26 8.21
C LYS A 43 5.26 -10.93 8.88
N SER A 44 6.28 -10.27 9.46
CA SER A 44 6.12 -8.96 10.10
C SER A 44 5.69 -7.88 9.10
N CYS A 45 6.27 -7.87 7.90
CA CYS A 45 5.90 -6.94 6.84
C CYS A 45 4.43 -7.14 6.41
N ARG A 46 4.01 -8.41 6.19
CA ARG A 46 2.61 -8.75 5.87
C ARG A 46 1.64 -8.33 6.96
N GLN A 47 1.93 -8.63 8.22
CA GLN A 47 1.04 -8.28 9.34
C GLN A 47 0.84 -6.77 9.48
N SER A 48 1.87 -5.98 9.18
CA SER A 48 1.78 -4.52 9.22
C SER A 48 0.83 -4.00 8.13
N GLY A 49 1.01 -4.45 6.89
CA GLY A 49 0.12 -4.05 5.78
C GLY A 49 -1.31 -4.59 5.90
N GLU A 50 -1.48 -5.79 6.47
CA GLU A 50 -2.81 -6.39 6.67
C GLU A 50 -3.68 -5.55 7.62
N ARG A 51 -3.07 -4.91 8.63
CA ARG A 51 -3.79 -4.02 9.56
C ARG A 51 -4.37 -2.81 8.83
N GLU A 52 -3.56 -2.16 8.00
CA GLU A 52 -3.97 -0.98 7.23
C GLU A 52 -5.05 -1.35 6.22
N PHE A 53 -4.86 -2.46 5.49
CA PHE A 53 -5.85 -2.96 4.55
C PHE A 53 -7.20 -3.23 5.23
N LYS A 54 -7.20 -3.88 6.40
CA LYS A 54 -8.44 -4.15 7.16
C LYS A 54 -9.12 -2.86 7.64
N ALA A 55 -8.35 -1.84 8.02
CA ALA A 55 -8.92 -0.56 8.42
C ALA A 55 -9.62 0.12 7.23
N VAL A 56 -8.96 0.18 6.07
CA VAL A 56 -9.54 0.74 4.84
C VAL A 56 -10.78 -0.05 4.40
N ALA A 57 -10.74 -1.38 4.46
CA ALA A 57 -11.88 -2.21 4.11
C ALA A 57 -13.11 -1.93 4.99
N ARG A 58 -12.92 -1.76 6.30
CA ARG A 58 -14.01 -1.42 7.23
C ARG A 58 -14.60 -0.03 6.96
N VAL A 59 -13.77 0.96 6.65
CA VAL A 59 -14.26 2.31 6.29
C VAL A 59 -15.11 2.23 5.03
N LYS A 60 -14.61 1.56 3.98
CA LYS A 60 -15.37 1.36 2.74
C LYS A 60 -16.70 0.64 2.97
N GLU A 61 -16.71 -0.38 3.83
CA GLU A 61 -17.94 -1.09 4.18
C GLU A 61 -18.93 -0.19 4.93
N ALA A 62 -18.45 0.64 5.86
CA ALA A 62 -19.30 1.59 6.58
C ALA A 62 -19.87 2.66 5.65
N ASP A 63 -19.07 3.19 4.72
CA ASP A 63 -19.52 4.18 3.73
C ASP A 63 -20.60 3.60 2.83
N LEU A 64 -20.43 2.35 2.35
CA LEU A 64 -21.45 1.67 1.55
C LEU A 64 -22.75 1.47 2.34
N LYS A 65 -22.64 1.05 3.61
CA LYS A 65 -23.81 0.88 4.48
C LYS A 65 -24.54 2.21 4.73
N ALA A 66 -23.80 3.29 4.97
CA ALA A 66 -24.36 4.62 5.14
C ALA A 66 -25.09 5.08 3.87
N ALA A 67 -24.48 4.93 2.69
CA ALA A 67 -25.10 5.25 1.42
C ALA A 67 -26.40 4.47 1.18
N THR A 68 -26.41 3.16 1.46
CA THR A 68 -27.63 2.34 1.33
C THR A 68 -28.72 2.72 2.33
N ALA A 69 -28.34 3.16 3.53
CA ALA A 69 -29.29 3.61 4.54
C ALA A 69 -29.92 4.96 4.12
N GLU A 70 -29.14 5.88 3.57
CA GLU A 70 -29.65 7.16 3.04
C GLU A 70 -30.60 6.95 1.85
N GLU A 71 -30.26 6.05 0.93
CA GLU A 71 -31.14 5.68 -0.19
C GLU A 71 -32.46 5.05 0.31
N SER A 72 -32.39 4.18 1.30
CA SER A 72 -33.58 3.57 1.91
C SER A 72 -34.47 4.58 2.64
N ILE A 73 -33.90 5.61 3.28
CA ILE A 73 -34.65 6.65 3.99
C ILE A 73 -35.37 7.59 3.00
N LEU A 74 -34.71 7.98 1.90
CA LEU A 74 -35.31 8.79 0.84
C LEU A 74 -36.43 8.06 0.09
N GLY A 75 -36.35 6.74 -0.03
CA GLY A 75 -37.42 5.91 -0.61
C GLY A 75 -38.68 5.84 0.25
N VAL A 76 -38.55 5.84 1.58
CA VAL A 76 -39.68 5.77 2.52
C VAL A 76 -40.46 7.09 2.56
N ASP A 77 -39.77 8.23 2.45
CA ASP A 77 -40.39 9.57 2.53
C ASP A 77 -41.24 9.93 1.28
N SER A 78 -41.06 9.20 0.16
CA SER A 78 -41.92 9.33 -1.02
C SER A 78 -43.21 8.51 -0.95
N SER A 79 -43.26 7.47 -0.12
CA SER A 79 -44.47 6.62 0.02
C SER A 79 -45.46 7.10 1.09
N GLN A 80 -45.10 8.08 1.92
CA GLN A 80 -45.98 8.58 3.00
C GLN A 80 -46.83 9.81 2.61
N LYS A 81 -46.89 10.16 1.32
CA LYS A 81 -47.73 11.26 0.81
C LYS A 81 -48.78 10.73 -0.17
N THR A 82 -49.85 10.17 0.38
CA THR A 82 -51.26 10.28 -0.07
C THR A 82 -52.07 9.25 0.72
N ASP A 83 -52.63 9.68 1.84
CA ASP A 83 -53.84 9.08 2.43
C ASP A 83 -54.29 9.98 3.58
N SER A 84 -54.79 11.17 3.24
CA SER A 84 -55.57 12.03 4.15
C SER A 84 -56.30 13.11 3.34
N ASN A 85 -57.48 12.78 2.83
CA ASN A 85 -58.61 13.65 3.13
C ASN A 85 -59.84 12.79 3.42
N SER A 86 -60.29 12.92 4.66
CA SER A 86 -61.44 12.27 5.25
C SER A 86 -62.74 12.91 4.75
N SER A 87 -63.77 12.07 4.77
CA SER A 87 -65.22 12.26 4.90
C SER A 87 -65.84 13.64 5.19
N GLU A 88 -67.15 13.71 4.89
CA GLU A 88 -68.20 14.68 5.27
C GLU A 88 -68.31 15.92 4.36
N THR A 89 -69.41 16.13 3.64
CA THR A 89 -70.85 16.06 4.00
C THR A 89 -71.72 15.72 2.80
#